data_AF-A0AAW0X5J8-F1
#
_entry.id   AF-A0AAW0X5J8-F1
#
_cell.length_a   1.000
_cell.length_b   1.000
_cell.length_c   1.000
_cell.angle_alpha   90.00
_cell.angle_beta   90.00
_cell.angle_gamma   90.00
#
_symmetry.space_group_name_H-M   'P 1'
#
loop_
_entity.id
_entity.type
_entity.pdbx_description
1 polymer ?
#
loop_
_entity_poly.entity_id
_entity_poly.type
_entity_poly.pdbx_seq_one_letter_code
_entity_poly.pdbx_strand_id
1 'polypeptide(L)'
;FLAALGRVIVVTINYRLGILGFFNPNVDPVGRATVANYGLMDQLAALHWVQENIVRFGGDPGHVTVMGHGPGAACLNFLVISPAAAGAGLFKRAILMSGSALS
;
A
#
# COMPACT_ATOMS: atom_id res chain seq x y z
N PHE A 1 -0.84 -3.59 21.14
CA PHE A 1 -2.21 -3.91 21.60
C PHE A 1 -3.02 -4.69 20.57
N LEU A 2 -3.18 -4.19 19.33
CA LEU A 2 -3.98 -4.88 18.32
C LEU A 2 -3.52 -6.32 18.03
N ALA A 3 -2.20 -6.54 17.90
CA ALA A 3 -1.65 -7.87 17.66
C ALA A 3 -2.00 -8.88 18.78
N ALA A 4 -1.83 -8.46 20.04
CA ALA A 4 -2.05 -9.32 21.20
C ALA A 4 -3.54 -9.62 21.45
N LEU A 5 -4.40 -8.59 21.34
CA LEU A 5 -5.85 -8.74 21.60
C LEU A 5 -6.57 -9.43 20.44
N GLY A 6 -6.24 -9.05 19.21
CA GLY A 6 -6.86 -9.61 18.00
C GLY A 6 -6.29 -10.96 17.58
N ARG A 7 -5.19 -11.40 18.20
CA ARG A 7 -4.41 -12.59 17.77
C ARG A 7 -4.09 -12.54 16.27
N VAL A 8 -3.56 -11.39 15.85
CA VAL A 8 -3.18 -11.11 14.46
C VAL A 8 -1.74 -10.61 14.39
N ILE A 9 -1.11 -10.76 13.23
CA ILE A 9 0.17 -10.11 12.95
C ILE A 9 -0.11 -8.70 12.47
N VAL A 10 0.60 -7.73 13.05
CA VAL A 10 0.53 -6.33 12.64
C VAL A 10 1.87 -5.94 12.04
N VAL A 11 1.84 -5.55 10.76
CA VAL A 11 3.01 -5.04 10.04
C VAL A 11 2.80 -3.55 9.80
N THR A 12 3.70 -2.73 10.34
CA THR A 12 3.73 -1.28 10.10
C THR A 12 4.86 -0.97 9.15
N ILE A 13 4.60 -0.16 8.12
CA ILE A 13 5.57 0.15 7.08
C ILE A 13 5.85 1.65 7.04
N ASN A 14 7.07 2.00 6.64
CA ASN A 14 7.40 3.36 6.23
C ASN A 14 7.40 3.42 4.70
N TYR A 15 7.04 4.58 4.15
CA TYR A 15 7.10 4.86 2.72
C TYR A 15 7.47 6.32 2.51
N ARG A 16 8.03 6.65 1.35
CA ARG A 16 8.44 8.04 1.05
C ARG A 16 7.25 8.99 1.00
N LEU A 17 7.45 10.18 1.56
CA LEU A 17 6.47 11.27 1.62
C LEU A 17 6.99 12.52 0.91
N GLY A 18 6.10 13.49 0.68
CA GLY A 18 6.43 14.79 0.11
C GLY A 18 7.12 14.68 -1.24
N ILE A 19 8.09 15.56 -1.49
CA ILE A 19 8.84 15.63 -2.75
C ILE A 19 9.58 14.30 -3.06
N LEU A 20 10.04 13.58 -2.04
CA LEU A 20 10.76 12.32 -2.25
C LEU A 20 9.85 11.17 -2.65
N GLY A 21 8.56 11.24 -2.29
CA GLY A 21 7.58 10.19 -2.58
C GLY A 21 6.75 10.46 -3.83
N PHE A 22 6.51 11.72 -4.17
CA PHE A 22 5.45 12.08 -5.11
C PHE A 22 5.84 13.18 -6.12
N PHE A 23 7.12 13.56 -6.17
CA PHE A 23 7.57 14.53 -7.18
C PHE A 23 7.63 13.90 -8.56
N ASN A 24 6.95 14.53 -9.51
CA ASN A 24 7.02 14.19 -10.92
C ASN A 24 7.60 15.37 -11.73
N PRO A 25 8.88 15.33 -12.14
CA PRO A 25 9.47 16.38 -12.97
C PRO A 25 9.06 16.28 -14.44
N ASN A 26 8.23 15.30 -14.81
CA ASN A 26 7.94 15.02 -16.21
C ASN A 26 7.01 16.04 -16.84
N VAL A 27 7.53 16.71 -17.85
CA VAL A 27 6.85 17.73 -18.64
C VAL A 27 6.05 17.18 -19.82
N ASP A 28 6.25 15.89 -20.18
CA ASP A 28 5.51 15.21 -21.24
C ASP A 28 5.06 13.80 -20.80
N PRO A 29 4.07 13.70 -19.90
CA PRO A 29 3.57 12.42 -19.40
C PRO A 29 2.85 11.57 -20.46
N VAL A 30 2.43 12.18 -21.57
CA VAL A 30 1.71 11.48 -22.66
C VAL A 30 2.68 10.87 -23.66
N GLY A 31 3.72 11.62 -24.07
CA GLY A 31 4.74 11.14 -25.00
C GLY A 31 5.86 10.34 -24.35
N ARG A 32 6.11 10.55 -23.04
CA ARG A 32 7.13 9.83 -22.26
C ARG A 32 6.65 9.57 -20.85
N ALA A 33 5.85 8.53 -20.66
CA ALA A 33 5.41 8.14 -19.31
C ALA A 33 6.62 7.86 -18.41
N THR A 34 6.68 8.55 -17.27
CA THR A 34 7.69 8.33 -16.22
C THR A 34 6.99 7.95 -14.93
N VAL A 35 7.59 7.05 -14.18
CA VAL A 35 7.07 6.64 -12.89
C VAL A 35 7.38 7.73 -11.85
N ALA A 36 6.37 8.23 -11.15
CA ALA A 36 6.53 9.32 -10.17
C ALA A 36 5.75 9.14 -8.87
N ASN A 37 5.10 7.99 -8.67
CA ASN A 37 4.36 7.66 -7.46
C ASN A 37 5.19 6.78 -6.53
N TYR A 38 6.42 7.20 -6.24
CA TYR A 38 7.39 6.42 -5.48
C TYR A 38 6.89 6.02 -4.09
N GLY A 39 6.12 6.86 -3.41
CA GLY A 39 5.48 6.52 -2.13
C GLY A 39 4.47 5.37 -2.26
N LEU A 40 3.71 5.30 -3.35
CA LEU A 40 2.82 4.16 -3.64
C LEU A 40 3.62 2.91 -4.02
N MET A 41 4.72 3.07 -4.76
CA MET A 41 5.60 1.95 -5.10
C MET A 41 6.27 1.34 -3.86
N ASP A 42 6.62 2.16 -2.86
CA ASP A 42 7.16 1.66 -1.60
C ASP A 42 6.11 0.81 -0.86
N GLN A 43 4.86 1.27 -0.82
CA GLN A 43 3.75 0.49 -0.24
C GLN A 43 3.52 -0.80 -1.02
N LEU A 44 3.57 -0.76 -2.35
CA LEU A 44 3.44 -1.93 -3.21
C LEU A 44 4.58 -2.95 -2.96
N ALA A 45 5.82 -2.48 -2.90
CA ALA A 45 6.99 -3.31 -2.60
C ALA A 45 6.88 -3.93 -1.20
N ALA A 46 6.39 -3.19 -0.22
CA ALA A 46 6.14 -3.72 1.12
C ALA A 46 5.05 -4.80 1.12
N LEU A 47 4.00 -4.67 0.31
CA LEU A 47 2.98 -5.70 0.16
C LEU A 47 3.53 -6.98 -0.48
N HIS A 48 4.39 -6.87 -1.50
CA HIS A 48 5.12 -8.03 -2.03
C HIS A 48 5.98 -8.70 -0.97
N TRP A 49 6.72 -7.91 -0.18
CA TRP A 49 7.51 -8.45 0.91
C TRP A 49 6.63 -9.19 1.93
N VAL A 50 5.46 -8.65 2.29
CA VAL A 50 4.50 -9.34 3.18
C VAL A 50 4.06 -10.66 2.55
N GLN A 51 3.65 -10.67 1.28
CA GLN A 51 3.23 -11.89 0.59
C GLN A 51 4.31 -12.99 0.61
N GLU A 52 5.57 -12.61 0.40
CA GLU A 52 6.70 -13.54 0.35
C GLU A 52 7.16 -14.03 1.73
N ASN A 53 6.97 -13.22 2.78
CA ASN A 53 7.63 -13.45 4.07
C ASN A 53 6.68 -13.76 5.22
N ILE A 54 5.39 -13.38 5.15
CA ILE A 54 4.49 -13.44 6.32
C ILE A 54 4.29 -14.86 6.85
N VAL A 55 4.41 -15.88 6.00
CA VAL A 55 4.37 -17.30 6.39
C VAL A 55 5.43 -17.62 7.45
N ARG A 56 6.62 -17.01 7.36
CA ARG A 56 7.72 -17.23 8.31
C ARG A 56 7.44 -16.64 9.69
N PHE A 57 6.51 -15.69 9.77
CA PHE A 57 6.03 -15.08 11.00
C PHE A 57 4.75 -15.76 11.54
N GLY A 58 4.30 -16.84 10.89
CA GLY A 58 3.08 -17.57 11.24
C GLY A 58 1.79 -16.96 10.70
N GLY A 59 1.88 -16.06 9.71
CA GLY A 59 0.72 -15.48 9.05
C GLY A 59 0.33 -16.18 7.76
N ASP A 60 -0.84 -15.85 7.25
CA ASP A 60 -1.37 -16.39 5.99
C ASP A 60 -1.40 -15.29 4.91
N PRO A 61 -0.65 -15.44 3.79
CA PRO A 61 -0.65 -14.49 2.68
C PRO A 61 -2.03 -14.30 2.03
N GLY A 62 -2.92 -15.29 2.09
CA GLY A 62 -4.30 -15.22 1.61
C GLY A 62 -5.25 -14.41 2.52
N HIS A 63 -4.81 -14.08 3.74
CA HIS A 63 -5.60 -13.36 4.74
C HIS A 63 -5.03 -11.98 5.11
N VAL A 64 -4.30 -11.35 4.18
CA VAL A 64 -3.77 -9.98 4.37
C VAL A 64 -4.88 -8.92 4.28
N THR A 65 -4.90 -8.00 5.24
CA THR A 65 -5.80 -6.84 5.27
C THR A 65 -4.99 -5.56 5.39
N VAL A 66 -5.21 -4.59 4.50
CA VAL A 66 -4.54 -3.29 4.56
C VAL A 66 -5.38 -2.28 5.34
N MET A 67 -4.72 -1.41 6.11
CA MET A 67 -5.39 -0.40 6.93
C MET A 67 -4.62 0.91 6.88
N GLY A 68 -5.34 2.03 6.71
CA GLY A 68 -4.73 3.35 6.61
C GLY A 68 -5.64 4.44 7.16
N HIS A 69 -5.03 5.56 7.55
CA HIS A 69 -5.73 6.74 8.07
C HIS A 69 -5.31 8.00 7.30
N GLY A 70 -6.25 8.89 6.99
CA GLY A 70 -5.97 10.18 6.34
C GLY A 70 -5.28 10.01 4.98
N PRO A 71 -4.13 10.65 4.74
CA PRO A 71 -3.35 10.47 3.51
C PRO A 71 -2.95 9.02 3.23
N GLY A 72 -2.73 8.22 4.28
CA GLY A 72 -2.45 6.78 4.13
C GLY A 72 -3.67 6.00 3.62
N ALA A 73 -4.88 6.39 4.04
CA ALA A 73 -6.12 5.80 3.52
C ALA A 73 -6.32 6.15 2.04
N ALA A 74 -6.03 7.41 1.65
CA ALA A 74 -6.07 7.80 0.24
C ALA A 74 -5.07 7.00 -0.62
N CYS A 75 -3.83 6.81 -0.12
CA CYS A 75 -2.82 5.98 -0.78
C CYS A 75 -3.28 4.53 -0.97
N LEU A 76 -3.80 3.91 0.09
CA LEU A 76 -4.33 2.55 0.01
C LEU A 76 -5.52 2.44 -0.95
N ASN A 77 -6.36 3.47 -1.03
CA ASN A 77 -7.47 3.49 -1.98
C ASN A 77 -6.95 3.41 -3.43
N PHE A 78 -5.85 4.11 -3.77
CA PHE A 78 -5.18 3.92 -5.07
C PHE A 78 -4.68 2.50 -5.29
N LEU A 79 -4.20 1.79 -4.26
CA LEU A 79 -3.78 0.39 -4.38
C LEU A 79 -4.97 -0.56 -4.53
N VAL A 80 -6.12 -0.27 -3.90
CA VAL A 80 -7.36 -1.04 -4.05
C VAL A 80 -7.87 -1.03 -5.49
N ILE A 81 -7.73 0.09 -6.20
CA ILE A 81 -8.15 0.20 -7.61
C ILE A 81 -7.05 -0.19 -8.60
N SER A 82 -5.78 -0.27 -8.15
CA SER A 82 -4.64 -0.55 -9.03
C SER A 82 -4.55 -2.05 -9.36
N PRO A 83 -4.46 -2.43 -10.65
CA PRO A 83 -4.20 -3.81 -11.06
C PRO A 83 -2.88 -4.35 -10.51
N ALA A 84 -1.90 -3.48 -10.27
CA ALA A 84 -0.59 -3.87 -9.76
C ALA A 84 -0.64 -4.41 -8.32
N ALA A 85 -1.66 -4.04 -7.53
CA ALA A 85 -1.80 -4.50 -6.15
C ALA A 85 -3.02 -5.41 -5.97
N ALA A 86 -4.22 -4.90 -6.23
CA ALA A 86 -5.46 -5.66 -6.06
C ALA A 86 -5.58 -6.78 -7.12
N GLY A 87 -5.21 -6.48 -8.37
CA GLY A 87 -5.20 -7.48 -9.46
C GLY A 87 -4.16 -8.58 -9.24
N ALA A 88 -3.03 -8.26 -8.62
CA ALA A 88 -2.01 -9.23 -8.21
C ALA A 88 -2.38 -10.02 -6.94
N GLY A 89 -3.52 -9.71 -6.30
CA GLY A 89 -4.00 -10.43 -5.12
C GLY A 89 -3.18 -10.19 -3.85
N LEU A 90 -2.47 -9.05 -3.73
CA LEU A 90 -1.54 -8.79 -2.62
C LEU A 90 -2.22 -8.57 -1.26
N PHE A 91 -3.53 -8.33 -1.25
CA PHE A 91 -4.35 -8.27 -0.05
C PHE A 91 -5.80 -8.61 -0.38
N LYS A 92 -6.57 -9.00 0.64
CA LYS A 92 -7.95 -9.44 0.47
C LYS A 92 -8.99 -8.40 0.91
N ARG A 93 -8.62 -7.54 1.86
CA ARG A 93 -9.53 -6.56 2.49
C ARG A 93 -8.81 -5.25 2.74
N ALA A 94 -9.55 -4.16 2.80
CA ALA A 94 -9.04 -2.83 3.09
C ALA A 94 -9.92 -2.11 4.12
N ILE A 95 -9.29 -1.40 5.05
CA ILE A 95 -9.93 -0.52 6.04
C ILE A 95 -9.40 0.89 5.82
N LEU A 96 -10.25 1.77 5.28
CA LEU A 96 -9.90 3.16 4.93
C LEU A 96 -10.53 4.11 5.94
N MET A 97 -9.71 4.79 6.73
CA MET A 97 -10.19 5.70 7.76
C MET A 97 -9.91 7.16 7.35
N SER A 98 -10.95 7.97 7.23
CA SER A 98 -10.83 9.43 7.04
C SER A 98 -9.96 9.85 5.83
N GLY A 99 -10.01 9.10 4.72
CA GLY A 99 -9.31 9.46 3.48
C GLY A 99 -9.71 8.56 2.31
N SER A 100 -9.71 9.11 1.11
CA SER A 100 -10.06 8.39 -0.11
C SER A 100 -9.27 8.90 -1.31
N ALA A 101 -9.31 8.18 -2.44
CA ALA A 101 -8.73 8.69 -3.69
C ALA A 101 -9.48 9.90 -4.27
N LEU A 102 -10.66 10.23 -3.72
CA LEU A 102 -11.56 11.30 -4.20
C LEU A 102 -11.64 12.51 -3.27
N SER A 103 -11.00 12.44 -2.10
CA SER A 103 -11.00 13.51 -1.09
C SER A 103 -9.92 14.54 -1.33
#